data_AF-A0AAW8KV26-F1
#
_entry.id   AF-A0AAW8KV26-F1
#
_cell.length_a   1.000
_cell.length_b   1.000
_cell.length_c   1.000
_cell.angle_alpha   90.00
_cell.angle_beta   90.00
_cell.angle_gamma   90.00
#
_symmetry.space_group_name_H-M   'P 1'
#
loop_
_entity.id
_entity.type
_entity.pdbx_description
1 polymer ?
#
loop_
_entity_poly.entity_id
_entity_poly.type
_entity_poly.pdbx_seq_one_letter_code
_entity_poly.pdbx_strand_id
1 'polypeptide(L)'
;EQLTHNGTITTDFTLIRPGALHQANGGFLMLEAEQLLEQPYAWQGLKRALKSGQLKLSSLEHMLTLTGSISIEPAAVPLDIKVVL
;
A
#
# COMPACT_ATOMS: atom_id res chain seq x y z
N GLU A 1 -5.62 -7.13 7.07
CA GLU A 1 -6.92 -7.73 7.43
C GLU A 1 -7.19 -7.51 8.91
N GLN A 2 -8.45 -7.49 9.32
CA GLN A 2 -8.85 -7.38 10.72
C GLN A 2 -9.26 -8.76 11.23
N LEU A 3 -8.79 -9.16 12.41
CA LEU A 3 -9.23 -10.39 13.06
C LEU A 3 -10.21 -10.04 14.18
N THR A 4 -11.41 -10.57 14.12
CA THR A 4 -12.39 -10.45 15.22
C THR A 4 -12.18 -11.60 16.18
N HIS A 5 -11.77 -11.29 17.41
CA HIS A 5 -11.66 -12.27 18.49
C HIS A 5 -12.58 -11.85 19.64
N ASN A 6 -13.53 -12.70 20.03
CA ASN A 6 -14.52 -12.44 21.09
C ASN A 6 -15.23 -11.08 21.01
N GLY A 7 -15.61 -10.65 19.79
CA GLY A 7 -16.32 -9.38 19.58
C GLY A 7 -15.44 -8.13 19.64
N THR A 8 -14.13 -8.27 19.87
CA THR A 8 -13.15 -7.19 19.75
C THR A 8 -12.45 -7.30 18.40
N ILE A 9 -12.40 -6.21 17.66
CA ILE A 9 -11.61 -6.10 16.42
C ILE A 9 -10.16 -5.87 16.86
N THR A 10 -9.28 -6.84 16.60
CA THR A 10 -7.85 -6.73 16.90
C THR A 10 -7.08 -6.66 15.58
N THR A 11 -6.24 -5.64 15.46
CA THR A 11 -5.29 -5.48 14.35
C THR A 11 -3.89 -5.55 14.94
N ASP A 12 -3.00 -6.31 14.31
CA ASP A 12 -1.59 -6.42 14.70
C ASP A 12 -0.67 -6.32 13.46
N PHE A 13 0.62 -6.02 13.64
CA PHE A 13 1.60 -5.83 12.56
C PHE A 13 1.75 -7.08 11.69
N THR A 14 1.47 -8.26 12.24
CA THR A 14 1.47 -9.55 11.52
C THR A 14 0.43 -9.63 10.40
N LEU A 15 -0.56 -8.72 10.38
CA LEU A 15 -1.61 -8.66 9.36
C LEU A 15 -1.28 -7.74 8.18
N ILE A 16 -0.09 -7.12 8.18
CA ILE A 16 0.42 -6.31 7.07
C ILE A 16 0.86 -7.26 5.95
N ARG A 17 0.24 -7.13 4.77
CA ARG A 17 0.61 -7.90 3.57
C ARG A 17 1.46 -7.04 2.62
N PRO A 18 2.58 -7.57 2.08
CA PRO A 18 3.37 -6.86 1.10
C PRO A 18 2.61 -6.74 -0.23
N GLY A 19 2.57 -5.53 -0.79
CA GLY A 19 2.09 -5.29 -2.15
C GLY A 19 3.19 -5.46 -3.21
N ALA A 20 2.83 -5.32 -4.49
CA ALA A 20 3.76 -5.48 -5.62
C ALA A 20 5.00 -4.57 -5.51
N LEU A 21 4.82 -3.31 -5.07
CA LEU A 21 5.94 -2.39 -4.85
C LEU A 21 6.90 -2.83 -3.74
N HIS A 22 6.40 -3.51 -2.69
CA HIS A 22 7.27 -4.05 -1.64
C HIS A 22 8.07 -5.23 -2.17
N GLN A 23 7.44 -6.10 -2.95
CA GLN A 23 8.08 -7.31 -3.49
C GLN A 23 9.15 -6.98 -4.55
N ALA A 24 8.94 -5.93 -5.33
CA ALA A 24 9.86 -5.51 -6.38
C ALA A 24 10.91 -4.48 -5.94
N ASN A 25 10.95 -4.12 -4.65
CA ASN A 25 11.93 -3.19 -4.10
C ASN A 25 13.36 -3.77 -4.22
N GLY A 26 14.30 -2.97 -4.70
CA GLY A 26 15.66 -3.36 -5.11
C GLY A 26 15.77 -3.93 -6.53
N GLY A 27 14.70 -3.91 -7.32
CA GLY A 27 14.66 -4.54 -8.64
C GLY A 27 13.78 -3.80 -9.66
N PHE A 28 13.01 -4.57 -10.43
CA PHE A 28 12.15 -4.08 -11.50
C PHE A 28 10.69 -4.49 -11.27
N LEU A 29 9.77 -3.59 -11.57
CA LEU A 29 8.34 -3.86 -11.62
C LEU A 29 7.83 -3.58 -13.03
N MET A 30 7.39 -4.64 -13.71
CA MET A 30 6.73 -4.56 -15.01
C MET A 30 5.23 -4.54 -14.80
N LEU A 31 4.54 -3.58 -15.39
CA LEU A 31 3.09 -3.42 -15.32
C LEU A 31 2.55 -3.19 -16.72
N GLU A 32 1.33 -3.64 -16.97
CA GLU A 32 0.61 -3.24 -18.17
C GLU A 32 -0.01 -1.87 -17.94
N ALA A 33 0.38 -0.88 -18.76
CA ALA A 33 -0.07 0.50 -18.59
C ALA A 33 -1.60 0.66 -18.62
N GLU A 34 -2.31 -0.10 -19.45
CA GLU A 34 -3.77 -0.06 -19.56
C GLU A 34 -4.43 -0.48 -18.25
N GLN A 35 -4.07 -1.65 -17.71
CA GLN A 35 -4.58 -2.15 -16.43
C GLN A 35 -4.31 -1.17 -15.28
N LEU A 36 -3.12 -0.55 -15.25
CA LEU A 36 -2.76 0.42 -14.22
C LEU A 36 -3.66 1.66 -14.23
N LEU A 37 -4.13 2.08 -15.41
CA LEU A 37 -5.01 3.22 -15.59
C LEU A 37 -6.48 2.88 -15.30
N GLU A 38 -6.88 1.63 -15.52
CA GLU A 38 -8.22 1.14 -15.17
C GLU A 38 -8.44 1.05 -13.65
N GLN A 39 -7.40 0.75 -12.89
CA GLN A 39 -7.49 0.64 -11.44
C GLN A 39 -7.59 2.02 -10.77
N PRO A 40 -8.69 2.34 -10.06
CA PRO A 40 -8.86 3.63 -9.40
C PRO A 40 -7.71 3.92 -8.45
N TYR A 41 -7.18 5.14 -8.53
CA TYR A 41 -6.10 5.66 -7.66
C TYR A 41 -4.74 4.94 -7.76
N ALA A 42 -4.61 3.83 -8.49
CA ALA A 42 -3.37 3.07 -8.60
C ALA A 42 -2.24 3.91 -9.24
N TRP A 43 -2.53 4.58 -10.35
CA TRP A 43 -1.58 5.48 -11.02
C TRP A 43 -1.11 6.63 -10.11
N GLN A 44 -2.03 7.18 -9.32
CA GLN A 44 -1.72 8.30 -8.42
C GLN A 44 -0.90 7.82 -7.22
N GLY A 45 -1.21 6.64 -6.68
CA GLY A 45 -0.42 5.97 -5.65
C GLY A 45 1.00 5.65 -6.12
N LEU A 46 1.14 5.09 -7.32
CA LEU A 46 2.44 4.79 -7.93
C LEU A 46 3.28 6.07 -8.10
N LYS A 47 2.72 7.11 -8.73
CA LYS A 47 3.42 8.39 -8.87
C LYS A 47 3.83 8.99 -7.54
N ARG A 48 2.99 8.89 -6.51
CA ARG A 48 3.30 9.40 -5.17
C ARG A 48 4.48 8.65 -4.56
N ALA A 49 4.44 7.32 -4.58
CA ALA A 49 5.50 6.47 -4.03
C ALA A 49 6.85 6.71 -4.71
N LEU A 50 6.85 6.80 -6.05
CA LEU A 50 8.06 7.09 -6.84
C LEU A 50 8.61 8.49 -6.55
N LYS A 51 7.74 9.51 -6.42
CA LYS A 51 8.16 10.88 -6.09
C LYS A 51 8.70 11.01 -4.67
N SER A 52 8.12 10.30 -3.71
CA SER A 52 8.59 10.34 -2.32
C SER A 52 9.82 9.46 -2.08
N GLY A 53 10.13 8.52 -2.98
CA GLY A 53 11.17 7.50 -2.76
C GLY A 53 10.90 6.64 -1.53
N GLN A 54 9.64 6.54 -1.12
CA GLN A 54 9.22 5.88 0.12
C GLN A 54 7.88 5.18 -0.08
N LEU A 55 7.79 3.95 0.44
CA LEU A 55 6.54 3.21 0.60
C LEU A 55 5.94 3.53 1.96
N LYS A 56 4.73 4.09 1.93
CA LYS A 56 3.90 4.31 3.11
C LYS A 56 2.66 3.45 3.00
N LEU A 57 2.24 2.88 4.11
CA LEU A 57 0.97 2.16 4.17
C LEU A 57 -0.17 3.19 4.18
N SER A 58 -0.53 3.68 3.00
CA SER A 58 -1.72 4.52 2.83
C SER A 58 -2.87 3.62 2.42
N SER A 59 -3.77 3.28 3.34
CA SER A 59 -5.01 2.65 2.92
C SER A 59 -5.88 3.71 2.22
N LEU A 60 -6.46 3.36 1.08
CA LEU A 60 -7.47 4.19 0.43
C LEU A 60 -8.67 4.41 1.39
N GLU A 61 -8.88 3.43 2.27
CA GLU A 61 -9.78 3.45 3.42
C GLU A 61 -9.47 4.59 4.41
N HIS A 62 -8.21 4.93 4.71
CA HIS A 62 -7.87 6.12 5.53
C HIS A 62 -8.31 7.44 4.88
N MET A 63 -8.31 7.51 3.54
CA MET A 63 -8.72 8.72 2.82
C MET A 63 -10.25 8.80 2.62
N LEU A 64 -10.93 7.65 2.51
CA LEU A 64 -12.35 7.58 2.15
C LEU A 64 -13.29 7.24 3.33
N THR A 65 -12.81 6.55 4.37
CA THR A 65 -13.63 6.12 5.51
C THR A 65 -13.32 6.93 6.76
N LEU A 66 -14.27 7.77 7.17
CA LEU A 66 -14.30 8.51 8.44
C LEU A 66 -14.56 7.60 9.67
N THR A 67 -14.60 6.27 9.49
CA THR A 67 -15.14 5.30 10.46
C THR A 67 -14.21 4.13 10.79
N GLY A 68 -12.96 4.11 10.30
CA GLY A 68 -12.03 3.03 10.57
C GLY A 68 -11.21 3.26 11.84
N SER A 69 -11.47 2.50 12.90
CA SER A 69 -10.53 2.39 14.04
C SER A 69 -9.24 1.73 13.54
N ILE A 70 -8.16 2.50 13.39
CA ILE A 70 -6.88 1.95 12.91
C ILE A 70 -5.79 2.37 13.89
N SER A 71 -5.20 1.38 14.55
CA SER A 71 -4.25 1.56 15.66
C SER A 71 -2.78 1.48 15.22
N ILE A 72 -2.48 1.16 13.96
CA ILE A 72 -1.11 0.86 13.52
C ILE A 72 -0.77 1.69 12.29
N GLU A 73 0.10 2.69 12.47
CA GLU A 73 0.73 3.46 11.41
C GLU A 73 2.18 3.00 11.26
N PRO A 74 2.48 2.08 10.33
CA PRO A 74 3.84 1.58 10.16
C PRO A 74 4.76 2.65 9.59
N ALA A 75 6.03 2.59 9.98
CA ALA A 75 7.07 3.47 9.45
C ALA A 75 7.22 3.31 7.93
N ALA A 76 7.57 4.41 7.27
CA ALA A 76 7.84 4.41 5.84
C ALA A 76 9.09 3.57 5.50
N VAL A 77 9.03 2.81 4.41
CA VAL A 77 10.15 2.01 3.91
C VAL A 77 10.78 2.72 2.70
N PRO A 78 12.12 2.85 2.60
CA PRO A 78 12.76 3.42 1.41
C PRO A 78 12.44 2.59 0.16
N LEU A 79 12.14 3.26 -0.94
CA LEU A 79 11.81 2.66 -2.22
C LEU A 79 12.97 2.86 -3.21
N ASP A 80 13.54 1.77 -3.68
CA ASP A 80 14.51 1.69 -4.76
C ASP A 80 13.97 0.74 -5.83
N ILE A 81 13.44 1.26 -6.94
CA ILE A 81 12.77 0.42 -7.93
C ILE A 81 12.85 1.05 -9.32
N LYS A 82 12.89 0.21 -10.34
CA LYS A 82 12.71 0.62 -11.73
C LYS A 82 11.36 0.10 -12.23
N VAL A 83 10.51 1.00 -12.71
CA VAL A 83 9.19 0.64 -13.24
C VAL A 83 9.23 0.65 -14.77
N VAL A 84 8.70 -0.41 -15.36
CA VAL A 84 8.48 -0.55 -16.81
C VAL A 84 6.97 -0.67 -17.03
N LEU A 85 6.43 0.18 -17.90
CA LEU A 85 5.01 0.28 -18.24
C LEU A 85 4.75 -0.18 -19.67
#